data_AF-A0A538GAM3-F1
#
_entry.id   AF-A0A538GAM3-F1
#
_cell.length_a   1.000
_cell.length_b   1.000
_cell.length_c   1.000
_cell.angle_alpha   90.00
_cell.angle_beta   90.00
_cell.angle_gamma   90.00
#
_symmetry.space_group_name_H-M   'P 1'
#
loop_
_entity.id
_entity.type
_entity.pdbx_description
1 polymer ?
#
loop_
_entity_poly.entity_id
_entity_poly.type
_entity_poly.pdbx_seq_one_letter_code
_entity_poly.pdbx_strand_id
1 'polypeptide(L)'
;MFDPADPKAFRRSSRGTYSAAFYELPETPADVLKASYPMLVRTLSNVVLLRIPGAGVWFTTMERGTYHVPDDPAEIYERLEPLATSRLVIDNEWVPDLEPELWDGDEITEDIAAAGRRLDELDLLPSPFPVEEYLSGRDLRHVMRLYSVGGLSYGNLSARKDETRFWMSASGVDKSQLETVGRDLLMVKNFDDERGVIVLSVPPGIEPRRVSVDAIEHWMIYRAHPDVGAILHMHAWMEGIAATDVNYPCGTQELAVAVSDLVALEPDPAQAVIGLRNHGITCTGESLTEILDRVAPKVLRQVPMT
;
A
#
# COMPACT_ATOMS: atom_id res chain seq x y z
N MET A 1 15.92 11.21 -19.41
CA MET A 1 15.03 12.31 -19.83
C MET A 1 14.24 11.87 -21.05
N PHE A 2 12.94 12.16 -21.14
CA PHE A 2 12.09 11.84 -22.28
C PHE A 2 11.43 13.10 -22.86
N ASP A 3 11.01 13.04 -24.12
CA ASP A 3 10.23 14.09 -24.76
C ASP A 3 8.75 13.99 -24.31
N PRO A 4 8.17 15.00 -23.64
CA PRO A 4 6.78 14.95 -23.20
C PRO A 4 5.77 14.86 -24.36
N ALA A 5 6.15 15.23 -25.58
CA ALA A 5 5.32 15.07 -26.78
C ALA A 5 5.34 13.62 -27.33
N ASP A 6 6.41 12.86 -27.07
CA ASP A 6 6.57 11.45 -27.45
C ASP A 6 7.10 10.59 -26.27
N PRO A 7 6.31 10.43 -25.20
CA PRO A 7 6.73 9.66 -24.04
C PRO A 7 6.84 8.18 -24.38
N LYS A 8 7.98 7.57 -24.01
CA LYS A 8 8.27 6.16 -24.28
C LYS A 8 8.14 5.31 -23.03
N ALA A 9 7.39 4.23 -23.16
CA ALA A 9 7.25 3.23 -22.11
C ALA A 9 8.58 2.51 -21.87
N PHE A 10 9.00 2.43 -20.62
CA PHE A 10 10.11 1.60 -20.18
C PHE A 10 9.58 0.26 -19.67
N ARG A 11 9.80 -0.82 -20.45
CA ARG A 11 9.44 -2.18 -20.02
C ARG A 11 10.56 -2.75 -19.16
N ARG A 12 10.25 -2.95 -17.88
CA ARG A 12 11.19 -3.51 -16.91
C ARG A 12 11.45 -4.98 -17.21
N SER A 13 12.69 -5.42 -16.99
CA SER A 13 13.10 -6.82 -17.11
C SER A 13 12.77 -7.64 -15.85
N SER A 14 12.60 -6.99 -14.70
CA SER A 14 12.25 -7.62 -13.42
C SER A 14 11.35 -6.72 -12.56
N ARG A 15 10.64 -7.34 -11.59
CA ARG A 15 9.79 -6.63 -10.62
C ARG A 15 10.58 -5.69 -9.71
N GLY A 16 11.82 -6.03 -9.37
CA GLY A 16 12.71 -5.22 -8.54
C GLY A 16 13.39 -4.05 -9.26
N THR A 17 13.14 -3.86 -10.57
CA THR A 17 13.70 -2.70 -11.27
C THR A 17 12.88 -1.46 -10.96
N TYR A 18 13.45 -0.50 -10.22
CA TYR A 18 12.86 0.81 -10.03
C TYR A 18 13.07 1.71 -11.26
N SER A 19 12.04 2.45 -11.68
CA SER A 19 12.08 3.33 -12.85
C SER A 19 11.65 4.74 -12.48
N ALA A 20 12.57 5.69 -12.64
CA ALA A 20 12.32 7.12 -12.54
C ALA A 20 12.41 7.76 -13.94
N ALA A 21 11.33 8.40 -14.39
CA ALA A 21 11.30 9.11 -15.67
C ALA A 21 11.40 10.62 -15.44
N PHE A 22 12.20 11.27 -16.28
CA PHE A 22 12.51 12.70 -16.16
C PHE A 22 12.07 13.43 -17.41
N TYR A 23 11.42 14.58 -17.27
CA TYR A 23 11.14 15.50 -18.37
C TYR A 23 11.19 16.94 -17.90
N GLU A 24 11.18 17.86 -18.85
CA GLU A 24 11.31 19.29 -18.60
C GLU A 24 10.19 20.05 -19.30
N LEU A 25 9.68 21.10 -18.63
CA LEU A 25 8.81 22.10 -19.23
C LEU A 25 9.40 23.50 -18.99
N PRO A 26 9.14 24.46 -19.90
CA PRO A 26 9.69 25.80 -19.77
C PRO A 26 9.07 26.61 -18.62
N GLU A 27 7.83 26.29 -18.23
CA GLU A 27 7.07 27.02 -17.20
C GLU A 27 6.28 26.03 -16.34
N THR A 28 6.07 26.38 -15.07
CA THR A 28 5.28 25.56 -14.14
C THR A 28 3.82 25.47 -14.60
N PRO A 29 3.28 24.27 -14.82
CA PRO A 29 1.85 24.09 -15.12
C PRO A 29 0.97 24.61 -13.99
N ALA A 30 -0.25 25.05 -14.33
CA ALA A 30 -1.23 25.45 -13.32
C ALA A 30 -1.58 24.30 -12.35
N ASP A 31 -1.53 23.06 -12.84
CA ASP A 31 -1.69 21.85 -12.04
C ASP A 31 -0.60 20.84 -12.47
N VAL A 32 0.41 20.69 -11.63
CA VAL A 32 1.55 19.81 -11.89
C VAL A 32 1.15 18.35 -11.89
N LEU A 33 0.24 17.94 -11.00
CA LEU A 33 -0.24 16.56 -10.93
C LEU A 33 -0.98 16.21 -12.22
N LYS A 34 -1.89 17.06 -12.67
CA LYS A 34 -2.63 16.86 -13.93
C LYS A 34 -1.73 16.83 -15.16
N ALA A 35 -0.65 17.60 -15.16
CA ALA A 35 0.33 17.57 -16.24
C ALA A 35 1.20 16.29 -16.22
N SER A 36 1.60 15.83 -15.03
CA SER A 36 2.62 14.79 -14.86
C SER A 36 2.04 13.37 -14.74
N TYR A 37 0.83 13.21 -14.21
CA TYR A 37 0.21 11.89 -14.01
C TYR A 37 0.02 11.09 -15.32
N PRO A 38 -0.38 11.70 -16.45
CA PRO A 38 -0.39 10.97 -17.73
C PRO A 38 0.99 10.48 -18.16
N MET A 39 2.07 11.21 -17.83
CA MET A 39 3.43 10.79 -18.17
C MET A 39 3.85 9.55 -17.38
N LEU A 40 3.40 9.43 -16.13
CA LEU A 40 3.65 8.28 -15.26
C LEU A 40 3.15 6.98 -15.92
N VAL A 41 1.90 7.02 -16.41
CA VAL A 41 1.24 5.92 -17.12
C VAL A 41 1.91 5.61 -18.44
N ARG A 42 2.22 6.64 -19.24
CA ARG A 42 2.80 6.46 -20.58
C ARG A 42 4.23 5.93 -20.54
N THR A 43 4.99 6.28 -19.51
CA THR A 43 6.36 5.82 -19.31
C THR A 43 6.47 4.51 -18.53
N LEU A 44 5.40 4.07 -17.83
CA LEU A 44 5.40 2.91 -16.91
C LEU A 44 6.43 3.04 -15.76
N SER A 45 6.63 4.27 -15.31
CA SER A 45 7.60 4.60 -14.25
C SER A 45 6.97 4.47 -12.86
N ASN A 46 7.79 4.24 -11.82
CA ASN A 46 7.33 4.36 -10.43
C ASN A 46 7.10 5.82 -10.07
N VAL A 47 7.96 6.69 -10.60
CA VAL A 47 7.96 8.12 -10.35
C VAL A 47 8.27 8.87 -11.63
N VAL A 48 7.62 10.01 -11.80
CA VAL A 48 7.92 10.98 -12.83
C VAL A 48 8.42 12.27 -12.18
N LEU A 49 9.51 12.80 -12.71
CA LEU A 49 10.15 14.03 -12.27
C LEU A 49 9.99 15.08 -13.37
N LEU A 50 9.24 16.13 -13.06
CA LEU A 50 9.11 17.32 -13.89
C LEU A 50 10.11 18.36 -13.40
N ARG A 51 11.13 18.66 -14.22
CA ARG A 51 12.02 19.79 -13.99
C ARG A 51 11.44 21.06 -14.62
N ILE A 52 11.43 22.16 -13.87
CA ILE A 52 11.17 23.51 -14.36
C ILE A 52 12.42 24.35 -14.09
N PRO A 53 13.18 24.77 -15.12
CA PRO A 53 14.41 25.54 -14.94
C PRO A 53 14.18 26.78 -14.07
N GLY A 54 14.97 26.93 -13.00
CA GLY A 54 14.88 28.06 -12.08
C GLY A 54 13.74 28.00 -11.06
N ALA A 55 12.87 26.98 -11.11
CA ALA A 55 11.78 26.80 -10.14
C ALA A 55 11.92 25.50 -9.31
N GLY A 56 12.48 24.42 -9.87
CA GLY A 56 12.73 23.19 -9.14
C GLY A 56 12.30 21.93 -9.87
N VAL A 57 12.14 20.85 -9.10
CA VAL A 57 11.72 19.54 -9.60
C VAL A 57 10.50 19.05 -8.81
N TRP A 58 9.48 18.60 -9.55
CA TRP A 58 8.27 18.01 -8.98
C TRP A 58 8.27 16.51 -9.20
N PHE A 59 8.09 15.77 -8.12
CA PHE A 59 7.97 14.32 -8.11
C PHE A 59 6.49 13.95 -8.17
N THR A 60 6.12 13.03 -9.05
CA THR A 60 4.75 12.50 -9.19
C THR A 60 4.78 10.99 -9.06
N THR A 61 3.98 10.43 -8.16
CA THR A 61 3.87 8.98 -7.91
C THR A 61 2.46 8.46 -8.16
N MET A 62 2.32 7.12 -8.28
CA MET A 62 1.03 6.48 -8.57
C MET A 62 0.09 6.52 -7.36
N GLU A 63 0.68 6.39 -6.16
CA GLU A 63 -0.02 6.15 -4.89
C GLU A 63 -0.64 7.42 -4.28
N ARG A 64 -0.27 8.61 -4.83
CA ARG A 64 -1.00 9.90 -4.89
C ARG A 64 -0.33 11.10 -4.22
N GLY A 65 0.51 11.77 -5.00
CA GLY A 65 0.80 13.17 -4.74
C GLY A 65 1.82 13.73 -5.70
N THR A 66 1.94 15.06 -5.66
CA THR A 66 3.11 15.75 -6.18
C THR A 66 3.79 16.53 -5.07
N TYR A 67 5.10 16.37 -4.94
CA TYR A 67 5.90 17.20 -4.04
C TYR A 67 7.04 17.87 -4.79
N HIS A 68 7.49 19.00 -4.27
CA HIS A 68 8.51 19.84 -4.87
C HIS A 68 9.81 19.76 -4.09
N VAL A 69 10.92 19.79 -4.82
CA VAL A 69 12.26 20.03 -4.28
C VAL A 69 12.97 21.09 -5.13
N PRO A 70 13.95 21.81 -4.56
CA PRO A 70 14.89 22.63 -5.32
C PRO A 70 15.52 21.86 -6.51
N ASP A 71 15.93 22.59 -7.55
CA ASP A 71 16.70 22.03 -8.67
C ASP A 71 18.16 21.82 -8.25
N ASP A 72 18.34 20.99 -7.23
CA ASP A 72 19.63 20.59 -6.68
C ASP A 72 19.80 19.07 -6.81
N PRO A 73 20.86 18.58 -7.47
CA PRO A 73 21.07 17.16 -7.67
C PRO A 73 21.18 16.34 -6.39
N ALA A 74 21.70 16.90 -5.29
CA ALA A 74 21.81 16.18 -4.03
C ALA A 74 20.43 16.00 -3.38
N GLU A 75 19.63 17.06 -3.32
CA GLU A 75 18.25 16.97 -2.79
C GLU A 75 17.38 16.02 -3.63
N ILE A 76 17.51 16.05 -4.96
CA ILE A 76 16.80 15.11 -5.85
C ILE A 76 17.23 13.65 -5.56
N TYR A 77 18.53 13.42 -5.38
CA TYR A 77 19.08 12.10 -5.07
C TYR A 77 18.57 11.60 -3.71
N GLU A 78 18.59 12.44 -2.68
CA GLU A 78 18.10 12.10 -1.33
C GLU A 78 16.62 11.67 -1.33
N ARG A 79 15.81 12.19 -2.26
CA ARG A 79 14.41 11.73 -2.43
C ARG A 79 14.28 10.46 -3.25
N LEU A 80 15.16 10.24 -4.23
CA LEU A 80 15.09 9.07 -5.12
C LEU A 80 15.72 7.82 -4.54
N GLU A 81 16.88 7.96 -3.88
CA GLU A 81 17.67 6.83 -3.39
C GLU A 81 16.83 5.90 -2.51
N PRO A 82 16.13 6.37 -1.44
CA PRO A 82 15.38 5.49 -0.57
C PRO A 82 14.29 4.70 -1.31
N LEU A 83 13.66 5.31 -2.32
CA LEU A 83 12.62 4.66 -3.11
C LEU A 83 13.23 3.61 -4.06
N ALA A 84 14.36 3.95 -4.69
CA ALA A 84 15.01 3.10 -5.67
C ALA A 84 15.80 1.93 -5.06
N THR A 85 16.25 2.08 -3.81
CA THR A 85 17.01 1.05 -3.08
C THR A 85 16.15 0.26 -2.10
N SER A 86 14.87 0.60 -1.95
CA SER A 86 13.94 -0.12 -1.08
C SER A 86 13.80 -1.59 -1.48
N ARG A 87 13.73 -2.46 -0.47
CA ARG A 87 13.63 -3.91 -0.66
C ARG A 87 12.17 -4.33 -0.70
N LEU A 88 11.72 -4.75 -1.88
CA LEU A 88 10.35 -5.21 -2.09
C LEU A 88 10.16 -6.65 -1.56
N VAL A 89 9.27 -6.83 -0.59
CA VAL A 89 8.91 -8.10 0.07
C VAL A 89 7.49 -8.47 -0.30
N ILE A 90 7.32 -9.03 -1.50
CA ILE A 90 5.99 -9.32 -2.04
C ILE A 90 5.85 -10.78 -2.51
N ASP A 91 6.94 -11.54 -2.53
CA ASP A 91 6.91 -12.94 -2.91
C ASP A 91 6.42 -13.80 -1.74
N ASN A 92 5.73 -14.89 -2.07
CA ASN A 92 5.12 -15.77 -1.08
C ASN A 92 5.64 -17.19 -1.24
N GLU A 93 5.82 -17.87 -0.11
CA GLU A 93 5.97 -19.31 -0.04
C GLU A 93 4.68 -19.90 0.54
N TRP A 94 4.06 -20.82 -0.20
CA TRP A 94 2.85 -21.50 0.24
C TRP A 94 3.20 -22.90 0.73
N VAL A 95 3.00 -23.14 2.02
CA VAL A 95 3.21 -24.44 2.65
C VAL A 95 1.84 -25.10 2.85
N PRO A 96 1.58 -26.29 2.26
CA PRO A 96 0.29 -26.95 2.35
C PRO A 96 0.11 -27.70 3.69
N ASP A 97 0.23 -26.96 4.79
CA ASP A 97 0.23 -27.49 6.17
C ASP A 97 -0.80 -26.82 7.09
N LEU A 98 -1.78 -26.09 6.53
CA LEU A 98 -2.86 -25.54 7.34
C LEU A 98 -3.71 -26.68 7.95
N GLU A 99 -4.00 -26.57 9.24
CA GLU A 99 -4.78 -27.54 9.99
C GLU A 99 -6.20 -27.71 9.42
N PRO A 100 -6.73 -28.95 9.28
CA PRO A 100 -8.06 -29.19 8.70
C PRO A 100 -9.21 -28.42 9.37
N GLU A 101 -9.11 -28.17 10.68
CA GLU A 101 -10.11 -27.43 11.44
C GLU A 101 -10.18 -25.95 11.06
N LEU A 102 -9.17 -25.43 10.35
CA LEU A 102 -9.10 -24.04 9.88
C LEU A 102 -9.43 -23.90 8.39
N TRP A 103 -9.72 -24.98 7.67
CA TRP A 103 -9.96 -24.93 6.22
C TRP A 103 -11.22 -24.16 5.84
N ASP A 104 -12.22 -24.17 6.72
CA ASP A 104 -13.47 -23.41 6.56
C ASP A 104 -13.44 -22.06 7.30
N GLY A 105 -12.29 -21.69 7.87
CA GLY A 105 -12.11 -20.50 8.69
C GLY A 105 -12.37 -20.72 10.18
N ASP A 106 -12.25 -19.65 10.94
CA ASP A 106 -12.52 -19.54 12.38
C ASP A 106 -13.20 -18.19 12.72
N GLU A 107 -13.48 -17.96 14.00
CA GLU A 107 -14.09 -16.72 14.50
C GLU A 107 -13.32 -15.44 14.09
N ILE A 108 -12.01 -15.55 13.87
CA ILE A 108 -11.15 -14.43 13.47
C ILE A 108 -11.33 -14.14 11.98
N THR A 109 -11.41 -15.18 11.15
CA THR A 109 -11.76 -15.00 9.72
C THR A 109 -13.14 -14.38 9.55
N GLU A 110 -14.10 -14.72 10.41
CA GLU A 110 -15.44 -14.12 10.42
C GLU A 110 -15.40 -12.63 10.80
N ASP A 111 -14.61 -12.24 11.82
CA ASP A 111 -14.40 -10.83 12.20
C ASP A 111 -13.75 -10.04 11.06
N ILE A 112 -12.75 -10.60 10.38
CA ILE A 112 -12.13 -9.97 9.21
C ILE A 112 -13.15 -9.75 8.09
N ALA A 113 -13.98 -10.75 7.79
CA ALA A 113 -15.02 -10.63 6.77
C ALA A 113 -16.09 -9.59 7.16
N ALA A 114 -16.46 -9.51 8.44
CA ALA A 114 -17.39 -8.51 8.96
C ALA A 114 -16.81 -7.09 8.87
N ALA A 115 -15.56 -6.90 9.25
CA ALA A 115 -14.85 -5.63 9.12
C ALA A 115 -14.75 -5.19 7.66
N GLY A 116 -14.50 -6.13 6.74
CA GLY A 116 -14.51 -5.89 5.30
C GLY A 116 -15.85 -5.37 4.77
N ARG A 117 -16.97 -6.01 5.15
CA ARG A 117 -18.32 -5.50 4.84
C ARG A 117 -18.59 -4.12 5.45
N ARG A 118 -18.16 -3.91 6.69
CA ARG A 118 -18.34 -2.62 7.37
C ARG A 118 -17.55 -1.49 6.72
N LEU A 119 -16.35 -1.76 6.22
CA LEU A 119 -15.59 -0.78 5.43
C LEU A 119 -16.33 -0.40 4.15
N ASP A 120 -17.03 -1.34 3.50
CA ASP A 120 -17.85 -1.08 2.31
C ASP A 120 -19.04 -0.18 2.66
N GLU A 121 -19.77 -0.52 3.72
CA GLU A 121 -20.91 0.27 4.22
C GLU A 121 -20.53 1.71 4.59
N LEU A 122 -19.30 1.92 5.06
CA LEU A 122 -18.75 3.22 5.43
C LEU A 122 -18.16 3.99 4.23
N ASP A 123 -18.13 3.38 3.04
CA ASP A 123 -17.49 3.94 1.84
C ASP A 123 -15.99 4.22 2.09
N LEU A 124 -15.34 3.26 2.76
CA LEU A 124 -13.92 3.24 3.13
C LEU A 124 -13.12 2.14 2.41
N LEU A 125 -13.79 1.17 1.78
CA LEU A 125 -13.19 0.42 0.68
C LEU A 125 -13.12 1.35 -0.54
N PRO A 126 -12.05 1.29 -1.33
CA PRO A 126 -11.84 2.24 -2.43
C PRO A 126 -13.01 2.29 -3.43
N SER A 127 -13.26 3.41 -4.11
CA SER A 127 -12.32 4.10 -5.01
C SER A 127 -11.99 5.55 -4.60
N PRO A 128 -10.75 5.87 -4.16
CA PRO A 128 -10.48 7.22 -3.66
C PRO A 128 -9.60 8.08 -4.59
N PHE A 129 -9.26 7.65 -5.82
CA PHE A 129 -8.51 8.51 -6.78
C PHE A 129 -9.49 8.91 -7.86
N PRO A 130 -9.75 10.21 -8.09
CA PRO A 130 -10.50 10.65 -9.26
C PRO A 130 -9.58 10.53 -10.48
N VAL A 131 -9.21 9.31 -10.84
CA VAL A 131 -8.28 9.03 -11.95
C VAL A 131 -8.81 9.60 -13.26
N GLU A 132 -10.13 9.70 -13.39
CA GLU A 132 -10.86 10.31 -14.50
C GLU A 132 -10.64 11.83 -14.60
N GLU A 133 -10.27 12.52 -13.52
CA GLU A 133 -9.95 13.95 -13.54
C GLU A 133 -8.57 14.24 -14.16
N TYR A 134 -7.68 13.25 -14.14
CA TYR A 134 -6.29 13.34 -14.61
C TYR A 134 -6.02 12.57 -15.90
N LEU A 135 -6.72 11.46 -16.11
CA LEU A 135 -6.55 10.57 -17.26
C LEU A 135 -7.81 10.55 -18.11
N SER A 136 -7.64 10.53 -19.42
CA SER A 136 -8.73 10.38 -20.37
C SER A 136 -8.39 9.38 -21.46
N GLY A 137 -9.43 8.88 -22.13
CA GLY A 137 -9.31 8.07 -23.33
C GLY A 137 -8.42 6.83 -23.14
N ARG A 138 -7.28 6.79 -23.83
CA ARG A 138 -6.37 5.64 -23.86
C ARG A 138 -5.67 5.44 -22.52
N ASP A 139 -5.25 6.50 -21.85
CA ASP A 139 -4.46 6.39 -20.62
C ASP A 139 -5.30 5.86 -19.47
N LEU A 140 -6.55 6.33 -19.36
CA LEU A 140 -7.51 5.81 -18.38
C LEU A 140 -7.76 4.31 -18.59
N ARG A 141 -8.05 3.89 -19.84
CA ARG A 141 -8.22 2.46 -20.16
C ARG A 141 -6.97 1.63 -19.86
N HIS A 142 -5.78 2.20 -20.05
CA HIS A 142 -4.53 1.53 -19.76
C HIS A 142 -4.36 1.32 -18.25
N VAL A 143 -4.57 2.35 -17.43
CA VAL A 143 -4.54 2.23 -15.96
C VAL A 143 -5.57 1.24 -15.46
N MET A 144 -6.82 1.34 -15.92
CA MET A 144 -7.87 0.39 -15.52
C MET A 144 -7.49 -1.07 -15.83
N ARG A 145 -6.75 -1.31 -16.92
CA ARG A 145 -6.22 -2.63 -17.28
C ARG A 145 -4.97 -3.03 -16.48
N LEU A 146 -4.03 -2.11 -16.25
CA LEU A 146 -2.80 -2.36 -15.51
C LEU A 146 -3.10 -2.75 -14.05
N TYR A 147 -4.07 -2.05 -13.46
CA TYR A 147 -4.50 -2.23 -12.08
C TYR A 147 -5.72 -3.14 -11.95
N SER A 148 -6.18 -3.80 -13.01
CA SER A 148 -7.37 -4.68 -12.97
C SER A 148 -8.54 -4.08 -12.18
N VAL A 149 -8.79 -2.77 -12.33
CA VAL A 149 -9.63 -1.93 -11.43
C VAL A 149 -11.12 -2.29 -11.46
N GLY A 150 -11.50 -3.36 -12.16
CA GLY A 150 -12.86 -3.91 -12.13
C GLY A 150 -13.19 -4.71 -10.87
N GLY A 151 -12.37 -4.69 -9.81
CA GLY A 151 -12.67 -5.43 -8.57
C GLY A 151 -11.57 -5.49 -7.48
N LEU A 152 -10.61 -4.55 -7.44
CA LEU A 152 -9.60 -4.53 -6.36
C LEU A 152 -10.01 -3.57 -5.25
N SER A 153 -10.13 -4.10 -4.03
CA SER A 153 -10.11 -3.27 -2.82
C SER A 153 -8.65 -3.03 -2.34
N TYR A 154 -8.19 -1.80 -2.50
CA TYR A 154 -7.18 -1.10 -1.69
C TYR A 154 -7.53 -1.12 -0.20
N GLY A 155 -6.50 -1.00 0.63
CA GLY A 155 -6.61 -1.34 2.04
C GLY A 155 -6.51 -2.84 2.26
N ASN A 156 -6.18 -3.22 3.49
CA ASN A 156 -6.07 -4.61 3.89
C ASN A 156 -6.35 -4.77 5.40
N LEU A 157 -6.71 -5.98 5.76
CA LEU A 157 -7.17 -6.35 7.10
C LEU A 157 -6.35 -7.54 7.58
N SER A 158 -5.92 -7.51 8.84
CA SER A 158 -5.41 -8.69 9.52
C SER A 158 -5.86 -8.76 10.98
N ALA A 159 -5.92 -9.98 11.50
CA ALA A 159 -6.14 -10.23 12.91
C ALA A 159 -5.29 -11.40 13.39
N ARG A 160 -4.72 -11.26 14.59
CA ARG A 160 -3.79 -12.19 15.21
C ARG A 160 -4.50 -13.50 15.54
N LYS A 161 -3.91 -14.62 15.13
CA LYS A 161 -4.39 -15.97 15.48
C LYS A 161 -3.77 -16.46 16.78
N ASP A 162 -2.47 -16.25 16.94
CA ASP A 162 -1.68 -16.62 18.11
C ASP A 162 -0.36 -15.80 18.16
N GLU A 163 0.58 -16.21 19.01
CA GLU A 163 1.88 -15.55 19.21
C GLU A 163 2.69 -15.41 17.91
N THR A 164 2.49 -16.32 16.95
CA THR A 164 3.33 -16.44 15.76
C THR A 164 2.59 -16.25 14.45
N ARG A 165 1.26 -16.38 14.45
CA ARG A 165 0.44 -16.40 13.24
C ARG A 165 -0.67 -15.36 13.26
N PHE A 166 -1.06 -14.93 12.07
CA PHE A 166 -2.22 -14.06 11.87
C PHE A 166 -2.93 -14.36 10.55
N TRP A 167 -4.23 -14.11 10.52
CA TRP A 167 -5.03 -14.12 9.31
C TRP A 167 -4.92 -12.78 8.60
N MET A 168 -4.79 -12.79 7.27
CA MET A 168 -4.74 -11.57 6.48
C MET A 168 -5.52 -11.70 5.17
N SER A 169 -6.19 -10.62 4.79
CA SER A 169 -6.84 -10.52 3.48
C SER A 169 -5.84 -10.67 2.32
N ALA A 170 -6.30 -11.32 1.24
CA ALA A 170 -5.51 -11.51 0.03
C ALA A 170 -5.32 -10.23 -0.78
N SER A 171 -4.28 -10.20 -1.60
CA SER A 171 -4.07 -9.13 -2.56
C SER A 171 -5.10 -9.22 -3.68
N GLY A 172 -5.75 -8.07 -3.96
CA GLY A 172 -6.61 -7.94 -5.12
C GLY A 172 -7.93 -8.72 -5.09
N VAL A 173 -8.45 -8.96 -3.88
CA VAL A 173 -9.82 -9.43 -3.67
C VAL A 173 -10.72 -8.27 -3.27
N ASP A 174 -12.03 -8.47 -3.37
CA ASP A 174 -13.04 -7.56 -2.82
C ASP A 174 -13.15 -7.80 -1.31
N LYS A 175 -12.77 -6.81 -0.48
CA LYS A 175 -12.82 -6.94 0.99
C LYS A 175 -14.25 -7.04 1.51
N SER A 176 -15.27 -6.64 0.76
CA SER A 176 -16.66 -6.84 1.16
C SER A 176 -17.10 -8.30 1.05
N GLN A 177 -16.36 -9.13 0.30
CA GLN A 177 -16.68 -10.52 -0.03
C GLN A 177 -15.49 -11.45 0.28
N LEU A 178 -15.09 -11.51 1.54
CA LEU A 178 -14.04 -12.42 2.02
C LEU A 178 -14.68 -13.71 2.52
N GLU A 179 -14.57 -14.80 1.75
CA GLU A 179 -15.27 -16.06 2.04
C GLU A 179 -14.33 -17.26 2.12
N THR A 180 -13.33 -17.33 1.25
CA THR A 180 -12.58 -18.57 1.03
C THR A 180 -11.19 -18.54 1.66
N VAL A 181 -10.92 -19.43 2.61
CA VAL A 181 -9.56 -19.63 3.16
C VAL A 181 -8.59 -20.11 2.08
N GLY A 182 -7.37 -19.57 2.12
CA GLY A 182 -6.33 -19.81 1.13
C GLY A 182 -6.52 -19.06 -0.20
N ARG A 183 -7.66 -18.37 -0.39
CA ARG A 183 -7.89 -17.50 -1.56
C ARG A 183 -8.16 -16.05 -1.17
N ASP A 184 -9.11 -15.81 -0.27
CA ASP A 184 -9.48 -14.46 0.17
C ASP A 184 -8.85 -14.11 1.52
N LEU A 185 -8.62 -15.13 2.36
CA LEU A 185 -7.99 -15.03 3.67
C LEU A 185 -6.84 -16.03 3.77
N LEU A 186 -5.66 -15.58 4.16
CA LEU A 186 -4.43 -16.37 4.16
C LEU A 186 -3.79 -16.33 5.55
N MET A 187 -3.30 -17.48 6.02
CA MET A 187 -2.59 -17.58 7.31
C MET A 187 -1.11 -17.24 7.10
N VAL A 188 -0.70 -16.07 7.58
CA VAL A 188 0.72 -15.69 7.63
C VAL A 188 1.36 -16.34 8.86
N LYS A 189 2.48 -17.04 8.67
CA LYS A 189 3.18 -17.72 9.77
C LYS A 189 4.66 -17.35 9.91
N ASN A 190 5.29 -16.82 8.88
CA ASN A 190 6.67 -16.39 8.97
C ASN A 190 7.03 -15.34 7.92
N PHE A 191 8.13 -14.62 8.18
CA PHE A 191 8.89 -13.90 7.18
C PHE A 191 10.31 -14.48 7.13
N ASP A 192 10.69 -15.01 5.98
CA ASP A 192 12.06 -15.44 5.73
C ASP A 192 12.87 -14.25 5.22
N ASP A 193 13.63 -13.63 6.13
CA ASP A 193 14.40 -12.42 5.82
C ASP A 193 15.57 -12.69 4.86
N GLU A 194 16.15 -13.89 4.85
CA GLU A 194 17.23 -14.21 3.91
C GLU A 194 16.70 -14.25 2.47
N ARG A 195 15.54 -14.88 2.27
CA ARG A 195 14.91 -15.00 0.94
C ARG A 195 14.01 -13.83 0.58
N GLY A 196 13.60 -13.02 1.55
CA GLY A 196 12.66 -11.91 1.35
C GLY A 196 11.24 -12.39 1.00
N VAL A 197 10.79 -13.49 1.62
CA VAL A 197 9.48 -14.10 1.31
C VAL A 197 8.59 -14.19 2.54
N ILE A 198 7.29 -13.90 2.34
CA ILE A 198 6.26 -14.15 3.35
C ILE A 198 5.82 -15.60 3.23
N VAL A 199 5.89 -16.34 4.33
CA VAL A 199 5.54 -17.76 4.39
C VAL A 199 4.12 -17.92 4.91
N LEU A 200 3.32 -18.65 4.15
CA LEU A 200 1.90 -18.85 4.35
C LEU A 200 1.61 -20.33 4.63
N SER A 201 0.72 -20.61 5.58
CA SER A 201 0.05 -21.90 5.67
C SER A 201 -1.22 -21.86 4.84
N VAL A 202 -1.41 -22.86 3.98
CA VAL A 202 -2.60 -23.00 3.14
C VAL A 202 -3.18 -24.41 3.20
N PRO A 203 -4.49 -24.58 2.94
CA PRO A 203 -5.06 -25.91 2.72
C PRO A 203 -4.32 -26.64 1.58
N PRO A 204 -4.15 -27.96 1.65
CA PRO A 204 -3.64 -28.75 0.54
C PRO A 204 -4.63 -28.78 -0.63
N GLY A 205 -4.14 -28.83 -1.87
CA GLY A 205 -4.96 -29.06 -3.06
C GLY A 205 -5.70 -27.84 -3.61
N ILE A 206 -5.47 -26.65 -3.07
CA ILE A 206 -5.99 -25.40 -3.64
C ILE A 206 -4.93 -24.68 -4.48
N GLU A 207 -5.37 -23.80 -5.39
CA GLU A 207 -4.51 -22.78 -5.99
C GLU A 207 -4.62 -21.50 -5.16
N PRO A 208 -3.60 -21.18 -4.34
CA PRO A 208 -3.70 -20.07 -3.41
C PRO A 208 -3.50 -18.72 -4.11
N ARG A 209 -4.11 -17.67 -3.55
CA ARG A 209 -3.77 -16.28 -3.94
C ARG A 209 -2.54 -15.81 -3.16
N ARG A 210 -2.02 -14.66 -3.58
CA ARG A 210 -1.01 -13.90 -2.83
C ARG A 210 -1.67 -13.17 -1.67
N VAL A 211 -0.98 -13.10 -0.54
CA VAL A 211 -1.39 -12.24 0.58
C VAL A 211 -1.23 -10.77 0.19
N SER A 212 -1.87 -9.85 0.93
CA SER A 212 -1.67 -8.41 0.74
C SER A 212 -0.19 -8.06 0.60
N VAL A 213 0.11 -7.07 -0.23
CA VAL A 213 1.50 -6.60 -0.42
C VAL A 213 2.11 -6.05 0.86
N ASP A 214 1.29 -5.54 1.78
CA ASP A 214 1.75 -4.97 3.06
C ASP A 214 1.87 -6.03 4.18
N ALA A 215 1.87 -7.33 3.85
CA ALA A 215 2.02 -8.39 4.84
C ALA A 215 3.30 -8.26 5.68
N ILE A 216 4.38 -7.70 5.10
CA ILE A 216 5.62 -7.43 5.83
C ILE A 216 5.46 -6.35 6.90
N GLU A 217 4.66 -5.31 6.64
CA GLU A 217 4.34 -4.25 7.62
C GLU A 217 3.59 -4.85 8.81
N HIS A 218 2.55 -5.64 8.52
CA HIS A 218 1.75 -6.30 9.55
C HIS A 218 2.58 -7.30 10.35
N TRP A 219 3.45 -8.06 9.68
CA TRP A 219 4.39 -8.97 10.33
C TRP A 219 5.28 -8.23 11.32
N MET A 220 5.93 -7.13 10.91
CA MET A 220 6.83 -6.37 11.79
C MET A 220 6.10 -5.83 13.02
N ILE A 221 4.92 -5.24 12.83
CA ILE A 221 4.10 -4.72 13.94
C ILE A 221 3.70 -5.84 14.91
N TYR A 222 3.17 -6.96 14.41
CA TYR A 222 2.78 -8.08 15.28
C TYR A 222 3.96 -8.72 16.01
N ARG A 223 5.16 -8.73 15.41
CA ARG A 223 6.37 -9.24 16.05
C ARG A 223 6.91 -8.29 17.12
N ALA A 224 6.80 -6.98 16.92
CA ALA A 224 7.26 -5.97 17.86
C ALA A 224 6.28 -5.76 19.03
N HIS A 225 4.97 -5.96 18.80
CA HIS A 225 3.92 -5.61 19.75
C HIS A 225 2.95 -6.79 19.98
N PRO A 226 3.19 -7.64 21.00
CA PRO A 226 2.34 -8.78 21.34
C PRO A 226 0.88 -8.41 21.64
N ASP A 227 0.65 -7.22 22.20
CA ASP A 227 -0.68 -6.74 22.60
C ASP A 227 -1.55 -6.26 21.42
N VAL A 228 -0.97 -6.08 20.23
CA VAL A 228 -1.73 -5.75 19.02
C VAL A 228 -2.49 -7.00 18.56
N GLY A 229 -3.83 -6.94 18.59
CA GLY A 229 -4.72 -8.02 18.16
C GLY A 229 -5.15 -7.93 16.70
N ALA A 230 -5.27 -6.72 16.16
CA ALA A 230 -5.72 -6.46 14.80
C ALA A 230 -4.96 -5.29 14.18
N ILE A 231 -4.86 -5.31 12.84
CA ILE A 231 -4.29 -4.21 12.06
C ILE A 231 -5.19 -3.96 10.86
N LEU A 232 -5.51 -2.68 10.66
CA LEU A 232 -6.32 -2.19 9.56
C LEU A 232 -5.52 -1.14 8.79
N HIS A 233 -5.25 -1.43 7.53
CA HIS A 233 -4.69 -0.46 6.60
C HIS A 233 -5.80 0.06 5.66
N MET A 234 -5.93 1.38 5.52
CA MET A 234 -6.89 2.00 4.61
C MET A 234 -6.33 3.24 3.91
N HIS A 235 -6.82 3.50 2.71
CA HIS A 235 -6.41 4.64 1.89
C HIS A 235 -7.22 5.90 2.24
N ALA A 236 -7.12 6.30 3.51
CA ALA A 236 -7.78 7.45 4.08
C ALA A 236 -6.83 8.16 5.06
N TRP A 237 -7.25 9.25 5.69
CA TRP A 237 -6.40 10.06 6.56
C TRP A 237 -7.05 10.45 7.88
N MET A 238 -6.23 10.77 8.88
CA MET A 238 -6.68 11.34 10.15
C MET A 238 -5.76 12.51 10.53
N GLU A 239 -6.34 13.62 11.00
CA GLU A 239 -5.54 14.78 11.42
C GLU A 239 -4.78 14.52 12.73
N GLY A 240 -3.59 15.12 12.86
CA GLY A 240 -2.82 15.11 14.11
C GLY A 240 -2.10 13.79 14.41
N ILE A 241 -1.99 12.88 13.44
CA ILE A 241 -1.26 11.61 13.59
C ILE A 241 0.21 11.76 13.20
N ALA A 242 1.07 10.92 13.80
CA ALA A 242 2.44 10.73 13.33
C ALA A 242 2.42 10.08 11.94
N ALA A 243 3.39 10.42 11.09
CA ALA A 243 3.45 9.91 9.74
C ALA A 243 4.87 9.66 9.24
N THR A 244 5.03 8.76 8.27
CA THR A 244 6.33 8.48 7.66
C THR A 244 6.86 9.71 6.91
N ASP A 245 8.18 9.95 7.00
CA ASP A 245 8.80 11.06 6.26
C ASP A 245 8.95 10.78 4.76
N VAL A 246 9.18 9.50 4.43
CA VAL A 246 9.43 8.99 3.09
C VAL A 246 8.21 8.22 2.59
N ASN A 247 7.87 8.42 1.33
CA ASN A 247 6.76 7.75 0.63
C ASN A 247 7.23 6.42 0.00
N TYR A 248 7.76 5.52 0.83
CA TYR A 248 8.21 4.21 0.37
C TYR A 248 7.08 3.45 -0.35
N PRO A 249 7.38 2.67 -1.41
CA PRO A 249 6.38 1.83 -2.05
C PRO A 249 5.78 0.80 -1.08
N CYS A 250 4.49 0.50 -1.25
CA CYS A 250 3.80 -0.57 -0.53
C CYS A 250 4.56 -1.90 -0.63
N GLY A 251 4.53 -2.69 0.45
CA GLY A 251 5.22 -3.97 0.54
C GLY A 251 6.75 -3.90 0.54
N THR A 252 7.34 -2.73 0.82
CA THR A 252 8.79 -2.63 1.06
C THR A 252 9.13 -2.83 2.53
N GLN A 253 10.30 -3.39 2.80
CA GLN A 253 10.78 -3.61 4.16
C GLN A 253 11.00 -2.28 4.89
N GLU A 254 11.46 -1.24 4.20
CA GLU A 254 11.72 0.08 4.77
C GLU A 254 10.44 0.80 5.19
N LEU A 255 9.34 0.65 4.43
CA LEU A 255 8.03 1.12 4.86
C LEU A 255 7.59 0.42 6.15
N ALA A 256 7.71 -0.91 6.17
CA ALA A 256 7.33 -1.72 7.32
C ALA A 256 8.10 -1.33 8.60
N VAL A 257 9.41 -1.10 8.48
CA VAL A 257 10.24 -0.61 9.58
C VAL A 257 9.79 0.78 10.02
N ALA A 258 9.64 1.73 9.08
CA ALA A 258 9.25 3.09 9.40
C ALA A 258 7.90 3.17 10.12
N VAL A 259 6.91 2.38 9.68
CA VAL A 259 5.60 2.32 10.34
C VAL A 259 5.72 1.66 11.72
N SER A 260 6.43 0.53 11.83
CA SER A 260 6.62 -0.16 13.12
C SER A 260 7.35 0.71 14.14
N ASP A 261 8.35 1.49 13.72
CA ASP A 261 9.07 2.42 14.59
C ASP A 261 8.15 3.53 15.10
N LEU A 262 7.26 4.06 14.26
CA LEU A 262 6.27 5.05 14.68
C LEU A 262 5.23 4.45 15.63
N VAL A 263 4.75 3.23 15.37
CA VAL A 263 3.84 2.51 16.30
C VAL A 263 4.50 2.35 17.67
N ALA A 264 5.79 2.05 17.73
CA ALA A 264 6.53 1.91 18.98
C ALA A 264 6.70 3.22 19.77
N LEU A 265 6.61 4.37 19.10
CA LEU A 265 6.69 5.70 19.72
C LEU A 265 5.34 6.19 20.26
N GLU A 266 4.23 5.58 19.84
CA GLU A 266 2.91 5.93 20.35
C GLU A 266 2.74 5.53 21.83
N PRO A 267 1.98 6.30 22.62
CA PRO A 267 1.75 5.99 24.03
C PRO A 267 1.12 4.61 24.26
N ASP A 268 0.31 4.16 23.30
CA ASP A 268 -0.30 2.84 23.27
C ASP A 268 -0.15 2.23 21.87
N PRO A 269 0.86 1.37 21.65
CA PRO A 269 1.07 0.67 20.38
C PRO A 269 -0.12 -0.20 19.95
N ALA A 270 -0.97 -0.64 20.89
CA ALA A 270 -2.17 -1.41 20.59
C ALA A 270 -3.36 -0.54 20.14
N GLN A 271 -3.25 0.80 20.17
CA GLN A 271 -4.26 1.73 19.68
C GLN A 271 -3.67 2.82 18.77
N ALA A 272 -2.51 2.57 18.18
CA ALA A 272 -1.82 3.49 17.29
C ALA A 272 -2.61 3.75 16.00
N VAL A 273 -2.45 4.97 15.46
CA VAL A 273 -2.89 5.35 14.11
C VAL A 273 -1.73 6.08 13.45
N ILE A 274 -1.08 5.42 12.50
CA ILE A 274 0.11 5.95 11.82
C ILE A 274 -0.23 6.32 10.38
N GLY A 275 0.17 7.52 9.98
CA GLY A 275 0.07 7.98 8.60
C GLY A 275 1.20 7.44 7.73
N LEU A 276 0.85 6.91 6.57
CA LEU A 276 1.79 6.59 5.52
C LEU A 276 1.72 7.75 4.52
N ARG A 277 2.77 8.56 4.45
CA ARG A 277 2.75 9.81 3.69
C ARG A 277 2.41 9.57 2.22
N ASN A 278 1.40 10.31 1.73
CA ASN A 278 0.84 10.20 0.38
C ASN A 278 0.25 8.81 0.04
N HIS A 279 -0.14 8.02 1.04
CA HIS A 279 -0.68 6.66 0.82
C HIS A 279 -1.96 6.42 1.63
N GLY A 280 -1.91 6.48 2.96
CA GLY A 280 -3.05 6.13 3.80
C GLY A 280 -2.72 6.11 5.29
N ILE A 281 -3.47 5.31 6.05
CA ILE A 281 -3.22 5.07 7.48
C ILE A 281 -3.13 3.58 7.77
N THR A 282 -2.30 3.24 8.76
CA THR A 282 -2.23 1.94 9.40
C THR A 282 -2.64 2.09 10.85
N CYS A 283 -3.67 1.34 11.25
CA CYS A 283 -4.29 1.41 12.56
C CYS A 283 -4.09 0.07 13.28
N THR A 284 -3.65 0.10 14.53
CA THR A 284 -3.58 -1.08 15.41
C THR A 284 -4.73 -1.06 16.42
N GLY A 285 -5.13 -2.23 16.89
CA GLY A 285 -6.26 -2.41 17.82
C GLY A 285 -6.27 -3.78 18.46
N GLU A 286 -7.17 -3.98 19.42
CA GLU A 286 -7.46 -5.31 19.99
C GLU A 286 -8.25 -6.18 18.99
N SER A 287 -9.12 -5.56 18.18
CA SER A 287 -9.94 -6.21 17.15
C SER A 287 -10.22 -5.24 16.01
N LEU A 288 -10.61 -5.75 14.83
CA LEU A 288 -10.96 -4.88 13.71
C LEU A 288 -12.20 -4.04 14.00
N THR A 289 -13.15 -4.60 14.75
CA THR A 289 -14.35 -3.89 15.21
C THR A 289 -14.00 -2.70 16.09
N GLU A 290 -13.10 -2.87 17.07
CA GLU A 290 -12.63 -1.78 17.92
C GLU A 290 -11.97 -0.68 17.09
N ILE A 291 -11.06 -1.04 16.17
CA ILE A 291 -10.38 -0.07 15.32
C ILE A 291 -11.40 0.76 14.54
N LEU A 292 -12.37 0.10 13.90
CA LEU A 292 -13.39 0.77 13.10
C LEU A 292 -14.26 1.71 13.95
N ASP A 293 -14.64 1.30 15.17
CA ASP A 293 -15.41 2.15 16.10
C ASP A 293 -14.63 3.41 16.49
N ARG A 294 -13.33 3.26 16.75
CA ARG A 294 -12.45 4.34 17.21
C ARG A 294 -12.02 5.30 16.09
N VAL A 295 -11.76 4.76 14.90
CA VAL A 295 -11.11 5.48 13.80
C VAL A 295 -12.13 6.03 12.80
N ALA A 296 -13.14 5.26 12.38
CA ALA A 296 -14.05 5.67 11.30
C ALA A 296 -14.71 7.05 11.50
N PRO A 297 -15.11 7.48 12.72
CA PRO A 297 -15.69 8.82 12.94
C PRO A 297 -14.71 9.98 12.69
N LYS A 298 -13.40 9.72 12.65
CA LYS A 298 -12.34 10.73 12.54
C LYS A 298 -11.66 10.73 11.17
N VAL A 299 -12.00 9.77 10.31
CA VAL A 299 -11.36 9.58 9.02
C VAL A 299 -11.82 10.63 8.01
N LEU A 300 -10.85 11.30 7.43
CA LEU A 300 -10.98 12.06 6.20
C LEU A 300 -10.77 11.11 5.03
N ARG A 301 -11.76 11.00 4.14
CA ARG A 301 -11.67 10.14 2.95
C ARG A 301 -10.56 10.54 1.97
N GLN A 302 -10.10 11.79 2.05
CA GLN A 302 -9.03 12.30 1.23
C GLN A 302 -7.74 12.39 2.04
N VAL A 303 -6.68 11.76 1.51
CA VAL A 303 -5.32 11.91 2.02
C VAL A 303 -4.78 13.29 1.60
N PRO A 304 -4.31 14.14 2.53
CA PRO A 304 -3.70 15.42 2.19
C PRO A 304 -2.50 15.23 1.24
N MET A 305 -2.49 15.98 0.14
CA MET A 305 -1.45 15.89 -0.90
C MET A 305 -0.37 16.98 -0.70
N THR A 306 0.38 16.92 0.40
CA THR A 306 1.43 17.91 0.75
C THR A 306 2.71 17.29 1.32
#